data_AF-A0A0B2VNS5-F1
#
_entry.id   AF-A0A0B2VNS5-F1
#
_cell.length_a   1.000
_cell.length_b   1.000
_cell.length_c   1.000
_cell.angle_alpha   90.00
_cell.angle_beta   90.00
_cell.angle_gamma   90.00
#
_symmetry.space_group_name_H-M   'P 1'
#
loop_
_entity.id
_entity.type
_entity.pdbx_description
1 polymer ?
#
loop_
_entity_poly.entity_id
_entity_poly.type
_entity_poly.pdbx_seq_one_letter_code
_entity_poly.pdbx_strand_id
1 'polypeptide(L)'
;MIRTIYNLTVILVVVSYCVVQAADNCFINDSGFTCCNKELEKAMKTAMKGTDLLGSADSIQKSAEKTLGGKFETVVALDDFAYKSHFKEGKTCKIEKDGQYALAWQP
;
A
#
# COMPACT_ATOMS: atom_id res chain seq x y z
N MET A 1 40.25 -6.12 24.57
CA MET A 1 39.79 -6.92 23.40
C MET A 1 38.29 -7.21 23.43
N ILE A 2 37.70 -7.68 24.53
CA ILE A 2 36.26 -8.07 24.61
C ILE A 2 35.28 -6.90 24.36
N ARG A 3 35.59 -5.70 24.86
CA ARG A 3 34.72 -4.51 24.73
C ARG A 3 34.61 -3.99 23.28
N THR A 4 35.68 -4.14 22.50
CA THR A 4 35.73 -3.77 21.08
C THR A 4 34.90 -4.73 20.22
N ILE A 5 34.92 -6.02 20.56
CA ILE A 5 34.14 -7.05 19.87
C ILE A 5 32.65 -6.86 20.14
N TYR A 6 32.25 -6.62 21.40
CA TYR A 6 30.85 -6.36 21.76
C TYR A 6 30.26 -5.16 20.99
N ASN A 7 31.00 -4.05 20.93
CA ASN A 7 30.57 -2.86 20.21
C ASN A 7 30.43 -3.11 18.70
N LEU A 8 31.33 -3.89 18.10
CA LEU A 8 31.27 -4.25 16.68
C LEU A 8 30.06 -5.14 16.38
N THR A 9 29.78 -6.12 17.25
CA THR A 9 28.60 -6.99 17.11
C THR A 9 27.30 -6.20 17.26
N VAL A 10 27.22 -5.28 18.22
CA VAL A 10 26.05 -4.40 18.40
C VAL A 10 25.84 -3.52 17.16
N ILE A 11 26.90 -2.93 16.61
CA ILE A 11 26.82 -2.13 15.38
C ILE A 11 26.33 -2.99 14.21
N LEU A 12 26.87 -4.19 14.01
CA LEU A 12 26.46 -5.08 12.92
C LEU A 12 25.00 -5.52 13.04
N VAL A 13 24.52 -5.79 14.26
CA VAL A 13 23.12 -6.13 14.53
C VAL A 13 22.21 -4.94 14.26
N VAL A 14 22.56 -3.74 14.74
CA VAL A 14 21.77 -2.52 14.49
C VAL A 14 21.72 -2.18 13.01
N VAL A 15 22.87 -2.21 12.32
CA VAL A 15 22.93 -1.95 10.86
C VAL A 15 22.10 -2.97 10.10
N SER A 16 22.18 -4.27 10.43
CA SER A 16 21.35 -5.31 9.82
C SER A 16 19.86 -5.06 10.07
N TYR A 17 19.47 -4.63 11.26
CA TYR A 17 18.07 -4.32 11.60
C TYR A 17 17.56 -3.08 10.86
N CYS A 18 18.40 -2.06 10.66
CA CYS A 18 18.06 -0.85 9.92
C CYS A 18 17.90 -1.10 8.41
N VAL A 19 18.70 -2.00 7.83
CA VAL A 19 18.62 -2.32 6.38
C VAL A 19 17.32 -3.06 6.04
N VAL A 20 16.73 -3.78 7.00
CA VAL A 20 15.45 -4.51 6.81
C VAL A 20 14.23 -3.58 6.77
N GLN A 21 14.28 -2.39 7.39
CA GLN A 21 13.13 -1.47 7.47
C GLN A 21 12.93 -0.59 6.23
N ALA A 22 13.85 -0.57 5.27
CA ALA A 22 13.79 0.33 4.11
C ALA A 22 13.23 -0.31 2.83
N ALA A 23 12.78 -1.56 2.90
CA ALA A 23 12.10 -2.20 1.78
C ALA A 23 10.59 -2.04 1.96
N ASP A 24 9.99 -1.10 1.22
CA ASP A 24 8.55 -1.14 0.99
C ASP A 24 8.21 -2.55 0.47
N ASN A 25 7.54 -3.37 1.30
CA ASN A 25 7.22 -4.77 1.01
C ASN A 25 6.08 -4.88 -0.03
N CYS A 26 6.22 -4.17 -1.14
CA CYS A 26 5.26 -4.13 -2.23
C CYS A 26 5.33 -5.40 -3.07
N PHE A 27 4.20 -5.73 -3.67
CA PHE A 27 4.01 -6.85 -4.55
C PHE A 27 3.20 -6.42 -5.77
N ILE A 28 3.32 -7.19 -6.85
CA ILE A 28 2.42 -7.09 -8.00
C ILE A 28 1.25 -8.03 -7.75
N ASN A 29 0.03 -7.50 -7.80
CA ASN A 29 -1.19 -8.29 -7.64
C ASN A 29 -1.51 -9.10 -8.90
N ASP A 30 -2.55 -9.94 -8.82
CA ASP A 30 -2.95 -10.81 -9.93
C ASP A 30 -3.39 -10.03 -11.19
N SER A 31 -3.74 -8.75 -11.05
CA SER A 31 -4.08 -7.84 -12.15
C SER A 31 -2.86 -7.08 -12.72
N GLY A 32 -1.65 -7.36 -12.24
CA GLY A 32 -0.42 -6.72 -12.73
C GLY A 32 -0.11 -5.35 -12.10
N PHE A 33 -0.81 -4.94 -11.05
CA PHE A 33 -0.65 -3.64 -10.42
C PHE A 33 0.04 -3.70 -9.06
N THR A 34 0.73 -2.62 -8.70
CA THR A 34 1.49 -2.54 -7.44
C THR A 34 0.57 -2.33 -6.24
N CYS A 35 0.75 -3.15 -5.21
CA CYS A 35 0.15 -2.99 -3.88
C CYS A 35 1.19 -3.25 -2.80
N CYS A 36 1.10 -2.53 -1.70
CA CYS A 36 2.03 -2.66 -0.58
C CYS A 36 1.36 -3.16 0.70
N ASN A 37 0.07 -3.49 0.63
CA ASN A 37 -0.69 -4.10 1.73
C ASN A 37 -1.83 -4.98 1.19
N LYS A 38 -1.88 -6.24 1.65
CA LYS A 38 -2.87 -7.24 1.24
C LYS A 38 -4.28 -6.99 1.79
N GLU A 39 -4.39 -6.40 2.98
CA GLU A 39 -5.69 -6.03 3.55
C GLU A 39 -6.31 -4.85 2.80
N LEU A 40 -5.47 -3.89 2.37
CA LEU A 40 -5.91 -2.79 1.51
C LEU A 40 -6.42 -3.31 0.16
N GLU A 41 -5.65 -4.19 -0.51
CA GLU A 41 -6.07 -4.82 -1.77
C GLU A 41 -7.46 -5.49 -1.62
N LYS A 42 -7.64 -6.28 -0.57
CA LYS A 42 -8.90 -6.96 -0.27
C LYS A 42 -10.03 -5.97 0.03
N ALA A 43 -9.77 -4.94 0.81
CA ALA A 43 -10.73 -3.89 1.15
C ALA A 43 -11.21 -3.16 -0.13
N MET A 44 -10.29 -2.77 -1.01
CA MET A 44 -10.60 -2.14 -2.29
C MET A 44 -11.46 -3.05 -3.18
N LYS A 45 -11.04 -4.30 -3.40
CA LYS A 45 -11.78 -5.28 -4.22
C LYS A 45 -13.20 -5.54 -3.68
N THR A 46 -13.37 -5.51 -2.36
CA THR A 46 -14.69 -5.70 -1.72
C THR A 46 -15.58 -4.46 -1.86
N ALA A 47 -15.00 -3.27 -1.70
CA ALA A 47 -15.72 -2.01 -1.68
C ALA A 47 -16.12 -1.50 -3.08
N MET A 48 -15.34 -1.85 -4.11
CA MET A 48 -15.58 -1.44 -5.48
C MET A 48 -16.81 -2.13 -6.07
N LYS A 49 -17.87 -1.36 -6.31
CA LYS A 49 -19.17 -1.81 -6.85
C LYS A 49 -19.45 -0.96 -8.08
N GLY A 50 -19.24 -1.54 -9.27
CA GLY A 50 -19.06 -0.81 -10.54
C GLY A 50 -20.26 -0.05 -11.11
N THR A 51 -21.17 0.47 -10.30
CA THR A 51 -22.34 1.24 -10.77
C THR A 51 -22.02 2.70 -11.06
N ASP A 52 -21.08 3.31 -10.32
CA ASP A 52 -20.63 4.68 -10.52
C ASP A 52 -19.23 4.92 -9.92
N LEU A 53 -18.43 5.78 -10.58
CA LEU A 53 -17.02 6.00 -10.24
C LEU A 53 -16.85 6.67 -8.87
N LEU A 54 -17.65 7.69 -8.58
CA LEU A 54 -17.55 8.47 -7.35
C LEU A 54 -17.96 7.64 -6.13
N GLY A 55 -19.05 6.90 -6.22
CA GLY A 55 -19.53 5.99 -5.19
C GLY A 55 -18.56 4.83 -4.96
N SER A 56 -17.88 4.35 -5.99
CA SER A 56 -16.76 3.39 -5.85
C SER A 56 -15.58 4.03 -5.12
N ALA A 57 -15.18 5.25 -5.48
CA ALA A 57 -14.09 5.97 -4.81
C ALA A 57 -14.39 6.20 -3.33
N ASP A 58 -15.60 6.68 -3.01
CA ASP A 58 -16.08 6.90 -1.65
C ASP A 58 -16.10 5.60 -0.83
N SER A 59 -16.58 4.50 -1.43
CA SER A 59 -16.67 3.21 -0.76
C SER A 59 -15.28 2.64 -0.47
N ILE A 60 -14.37 2.76 -1.43
CA ILE A 60 -12.98 2.33 -1.28
C ILE A 60 -12.29 3.15 -0.18
N GLN A 61 -12.41 4.49 -0.22
CA GLN A 61 -11.81 5.35 0.80
C GLN A 61 -12.31 4.97 2.19
N LYS A 62 -13.63 4.92 2.41
CA LYS A 62 -14.23 4.54 3.70
C LYS A 62 -13.77 3.16 4.17
N SER A 63 -13.63 2.20 3.25
CA SER A 63 -13.14 0.86 3.61
C SER A 63 -11.67 0.89 4.00
N ALA A 64 -10.81 1.62 3.28
CA ALA A 64 -9.39 1.74 3.59
C ALA A 64 -9.16 2.43 4.94
N GLU A 65 -9.86 3.53 5.20
CA GLU A 65 -9.81 4.25 6.48
C GLU A 65 -10.29 3.37 7.64
N LYS A 66 -11.33 2.56 7.44
CA LYS A 66 -11.82 1.61 8.44
C LYS A 66 -10.83 0.46 8.69
N THR A 67 -10.19 -0.06 7.65
CA THR A 67 -9.29 -1.21 7.74
C THR A 67 -7.93 -0.84 8.33
N LEU A 68 -7.33 0.28 7.89
CA LEU A 68 -5.94 0.63 8.22
C LEU A 68 -5.79 1.87 9.10
N GLY A 69 -6.88 2.60 9.34
CA GLY A 69 -6.88 3.83 10.12
C GLY A 69 -6.23 5.03 9.41
N GLY A 70 -6.62 6.23 9.84
CA GLY A 70 -6.20 7.49 9.23
C GLY A 70 -6.96 7.81 7.94
N LYS A 71 -6.57 8.90 7.27
CA LYS A 71 -7.22 9.38 6.05
C LYS A 71 -6.60 8.72 4.82
N PHE A 72 -7.44 8.38 3.84
CA PHE A 72 -7.01 7.85 2.54
C PHE A 72 -7.52 8.73 1.41
N GLU A 73 -6.80 8.72 0.31
CA GLU A 73 -7.20 9.29 -0.96
C GLU A 73 -7.43 8.16 -1.97
N THR A 74 -8.40 8.33 -2.87
CA THR A 74 -8.78 7.32 -3.86
C THR A 74 -9.03 7.94 -5.22
N VAL A 75 -8.58 7.26 -6.28
CA VAL A 75 -8.91 7.55 -7.68
C VAL A 75 -9.55 6.30 -8.27
N VAL A 76 -10.67 6.48 -9.00
CA VAL A 76 -11.32 5.40 -9.77
C VAL A 76 -11.52 5.87 -11.20
N ALA A 77 -11.24 5.00 -12.17
CA ALA A 77 -11.30 5.31 -13.59
C ALA A 77 -11.90 4.14 -14.39
N LEU A 78 -12.41 4.47 -15.59
CA LEU A 78 -12.96 3.50 -16.55
C LEU A 78 -11.88 2.77 -17.35
N ASP A 79 -10.65 3.28 -17.35
CA ASP A 79 -9.51 2.68 -18.04
C ASP A 79 -8.25 2.89 -17.19
N ASP A 80 -7.18 2.22 -17.59
CA ASP A 80 -5.92 2.25 -16.88
C ASP A 80 -5.31 3.67 -16.85
N PHE A 81 -4.61 3.97 -15.76
CA PHE A 81 -3.92 5.24 -15.56
C PHE A 81 -2.57 5.07 -14.85
N ALA A 82 -1.58 5.83 -15.28
CA ALA A 82 -0.31 5.94 -14.57
C ALA A 82 -0.46 6.86 -13.35
N TYR A 83 0.28 6.57 -12.27
CA TYR A 83 0.28 7.39 -11.06
C TYR A 83 1.68 7.48 -10.45
N LYS A 84 1.91 8.55 -9.69
CA LYS A 84 3.03 8.71 -8.78
C LYS A 84 2.54 9.52 -7.58
N SER A 85 2.55 8.90 -6.41
CA SER A 85 2.12 9.54 -5.17
C SER A 85 3.17 9.40 -4.08
N HIS A 86 3.15 10.33 -3.13
CA HIS A 86 3.81 10.14 -1.84
C HIS A 86 2.81 9.44 -0.92
N PHE A 87 3.25 8.39 -0.23
CA PHE A 87 2.41 7.60 0.65
C PHE A 87 3.18 7.13 1.87
N LYS A 88 2.46 6.89 2.97
CA LYS A 88 3.02 6.24 4.15
C LYS A 88 3.38 4.78 3.86
N GLU A 89 4.51 4.31 4.39
CA GLU A 89 5.04 2.97 4.18
C GLU A 89 3.95 1.89 4.21
N GLY A 90 3.89 1.08 3.13
CA GLY A 90 2.91 0.00 2.98
C GLY A 90 1.48 0.43 2.66
N LYS A 91 1.13 1.72 2.66
CA LYS A 91 -0.26 2.19 2.56
C LYS A 91 -0.62 2.72 1.17
N THR A 92 -0.34 1.92 0.14
CA THR A 92 -0.82 2.16 -1.23
C THR A 92 -1.19 0.85 -1.92
N CYS A 93 -2.19 0.89 -2.80
CA CYS A 93 -2.55 -0.22 -3.65
C CYS A 93 -3.34 0.24 -4.87
N LYS A 94 -2.99 -0.31 -6.04
CA LYS A 94 -3.77 -0.20 -7.26
C LYS A 94 -4.38 -1.55 -7.63
N ILE A 95 -5.65 -1.57 -7.98
CA ILE A 95 -6.39 -2.77 -8.40
C ILE A 95 -7.10 -2.52 -9.72
N GLU A 96 -7.41 -3.61 -10.41
CA GLU A 96 -8.46 -3.67 -11.42
C GLU A 96 -9.58 -4.58 -10.91
N LYS A 97 -10.80 -4.22 -11.24
CA LYS A 97 -11.99 -5.05 -11.01
C LYS A 97 -13.06 -4.72 -12.05
N ASP A 98 -13.53 -5.75 -12.74
CA ASP A 98 -14.63 -5.68 -13.71
C ASP A 98 -14.41 -4.59 -14.78
N GLY A 99 -13.16 -4.41 -15.24
CA GLY A 99 -12.77 -3.42 -16.25
C GLY A 99 -12.62 -1.99 -15.72
N GLN A 100 -12.76 -1.78 -14.41
CA GLN A 100 -12.51 -0.49 -13.77
C GLN A 100 -11.23 -0.55 -12.93
N TYR A 101 -10.55 0.59 -12.83
CA TYR A 101 -9.25 0.71 -12.19
C TYR A 101 -9.35 1.63 -10.99
N ALA A 102 -8.75 1.24 -9.88
CA ALA A 102 -8.75 2.03 -8.66
C ALA A 102 -7.37 2.09 -8.02
N LEU A 103 -7.01 3.26 -7.51
CA LEU A 103 -5.82 3.50 -6.69
C LEU A 103 -6.29 4.06 -5.36
N ALA A 104 -5.78 3.51 -4.25
CA ALA A 104 -5.90 4.11 -2.94
C ALA A 104 -4.52 4.29 -2.30
N TRP A 105 -4.32 5.41 -1.60
CA TRP A 105 -3.11 5.64 -0.82
C TRP A 105 -3.41 6.47 0.42
N GLN A 106 -2.57 6.31 1.45
CA GLN A 106 -2.56 7.21 2.58
C GLN A 106 -1.41 8.21 2.42
N PRO A 107 -1.68 9.52 2.32
CA PRO A 107 -0.65 10.55 2.38
C PRO A 107 0.00 10.63 3.78
#